data_AF-A0A928SDA3-F1
#
_entry.id   AF-A0A928SDA3-F1
#
_cell.length_a   1.000
_cell.length_b   1.000
_cell.length_c   1.000
_cell.angle_alpha   90.00
_cell.angle_beta   90.00
_cell.angle_gamma   90.00
#
_symmetry.space_group_name_H-M   'P 1'
#
loop_
_entity.id
_entity.type
_entity.pdbx_description
1 polymer ?
#
loop_
_entity_poly.entity_id
_entity_poly.type
_entity_poly.pdbx_seq_one_letter_code
_entity_poly.pdbx_strand_id
1 'polypeptide(L)' 'MSNSLPIPHRPQLADGYCLPACVQMVLAYWGIERDQAELAVQ' A
#
# COMPACT_ATOMS: atom_id res chain seq x y z
N MET A 1 17.74 -9.09 14.70
CA MET A 1 17.86 -8.39 13.41
C MET A 1 16.48 -8.29 12.83
N SER A 2 15.97 -7.07 12.64
CA SER A 2 14.64 -6.87 12.06
C SER A 2 14.70 -7.29 10.59
N ASN A 3 13.92 -8.31 10.23
CA ASN A 3 13.86 -8.83 8.87
C ASN A 3 12.96 -7.91 8.03
N SER A 4 13.44 -6.69 7.77
CA SER A 4 12.68 -5.67 7.06
C SER A 4 12.49 -6.08 5.61
N LEU A 5 11.24 -6.26 5.20
CA LEU A 5 10.88 -6.49 3.80
C LEU A 5 11.14 -5.21 3.00
N PRO A 6 11.65 -5.31 1.75
CA PRO A 6 11.84 -4.17 0.85
C PRO A 6 10.49 -3.69 0.28
N ILE A 7 9.57 -3.28 1.15
CA ILE A 7 8.25 -2.80 0.77
C ILE A 7 8.40 -1.46 0.02
N PRO A 8 7.89 -1.32 -1.21
CA PRO A 8 7.95 -0.07 -1.94
C PRO A 8 7.10 0.99 -1.22
N HIS A 9 7.69 2.14 -0.94
CA HIS A 9 6.97 3.24 -0.31
C HIS A 9 6.00 3.91 -1.31
N ARG A 10 4.74 4.10 -0.91
CA ARG A 10 3.70 4.82 -1.67
C ARG A 10 2.99 5.80 -0.72
N PRO A 11 3.01 7.12 -1.00
CA PRO A 11 2.32 8.09 -0.16
C PRO A 11 0.80 7.93 -0.26
N GLN A 12 0.07 8.25 0.81
CA GLN A 12 -1.39 8.30 0.78
C GLN A 12 -1.87 9.40 -0.19
N LEU A 13 -2.92 9.13 -0.96
CA LEU A 13 -3.45 10.08 -1.93
C LEU A 13 -4.20 11.26 -1.29
N ALA A 14 -4.91 11.01 -0.18
CA ALA A 14 -5.72 12.00 0.52
C ALA A 14 -5.88 11.64 2.00
N ASP A 15 -6.49 12.53 2.78
CA ASP A 15 -6.88 12.22 4.16
C ASP A 15 -7.84 11.03 4.19
N GLY A 16 -7.58 10.07 5.09
CA GLY A 16 -8.30 8.79 5.16
C GLY A 16 -7.73 7.68 4.28
N TYR A 17 -6.74 7.95 3.42
CA TYR A 17 -6.12 6.93 2.55
C TYR A 17 -4.92 6.21 3.19
N CYS A 18 -4.69 6.36 4.50
CA CYS A 18 -3.58 5.73 5.19
C CYS A 18 -3.61 4.19 5.08
N LEU A 19 -4.80 3.57 5.21
CA LEU A 19 -4.96 2.13 5.07
C LEU A 19 -4.84 1.66 3.61
N PRO A 20 -5.55 2.26 2.63
CA PRO A 20 -5.33 1.97 1.21
C PRO A 20 -3.87 2.08 0.76
N ALA A 21 -3.13 3.09 1.24
CA ALA A 21 -1.70 3.24 0.95
C ALA A 21 -0.89 2.07 1.52
N CYS A 22 -1.09 1.72 2.80
CA CYS A 22 -0.44 0.57 3.42
C CYS A 22 -0.72 -0.74 2.68
N VAL A 23 -1.97 -0.97 2.27
CA VAL A 23 -2.35 -2.17 1.52
C VAL A 23 -1.70 -2.17 0.14
N GLN A 24 -1.70 -1.04 -0.58
CA GLN A 24 -1.04 -0.91 -1.88
C GLN A 24 0.46 -1.25 -1.78
N MET A 25 1.14 -0.76 -0.74
CA MET A 25 2.56 -1.04 -0.51
C MET A 25 2.83 -2.54 -0.33
N VAL A 26 2.03 -3.23 0.49
CA VAL A 26 2.15 -4.67 0.74
C VAL A 26 1.81 -5.50 -0.51
N LEU A 27 0.76 -5.15 -1.23
CA LEU A 27 0.39 -5.83 -2.48
C LEU A 27 1.48 -5.67 -3.55
N ALA A 28 2.06 -4.48 -3.68
CA ALA A 28 3.14 -4.22 -4.62
C ALA A 28 4.40 -5.04 -4.29
N TYR A 29 4.70 -5.31 -3.02
CA TYR A 29 5.78 -6.22 -2.63
C TYR A 29 5.55 -7.65 -3.15
N TRP A 30 4.30 -8.11 -3.24
CA TRP A 30 3.94 -9.40 -3.85
C TRP A 30 3.71 -9.35 -5.37
N GLY A 31 4.00 -8.22 -6.02
CA GLY A 31 3.81 -8.06 -7.47
C GLY A 31 2.36 -7.88 -7.90
N ILE A 32 1.47 -7.50 -6.97
CA ILE A 32 0.05 -7.24 -7.26
C ILE A 32 -0.14 -5.72 -7.36
N GLU A 33 -0.54 -5.25 -8.54
CA GLU A 33 -0.85 -3.84 -8.77
C GLU A 33 -2.33 -3.53 -8.52
N ARG A 34 -2.58 -2.61 -7.59
CA ARG A 34 -3.89 -2.08 -7.21
C ARG A 34 -3.75 -0.61 -6.84
N ASP A 35 -4.76 0.18 -7.19
CA ASP A 35 -4.79 1.59 -6.88
C ASP A 35 -5.47 1.87 -5.54
N GLN A 36 -5.03 2.92 -4.83
CA GLN A 36 -5.60 3.24 -3.52
C GLN A 36 -7.10 3.60 -3.61
N ALA A 37 -7.56 4.12 -4.75
CA ALA A 37 -8.98 4.39 -4.98
C ALA A 37 -9.82 3.10 -5.05
N GLU A 38 -9.29 2.03 -5.64
CA GLU A 38 -9.94 0.71 -5.67
C GLU A 38 -9.94 0.05 -4.28
N LEU A 39 -8.87 0.24 -3.53
CA LEU A 39 -8.71 -0.31 -2.18
C LEU A 39 -9.56 0.43 -1.14
N ALA A 40 -9.93 1.68 -1.38
CA ALA A 40 -10.72 2.50 -0.46
C ALA A 40 -12.23 2.18 -0.49
N VAL A 41 -12.71 1.41 -1.47
CA VAL A 41 -14.14 1.10 -1.67
C VAL A 41 -14.54 -0.32 -1.23
N GLN A 42 -13.63 -1.05 -0.57
CA GLN A 42 -13.89 -2.40 -0.04
C GLN A 42 -14.44 -2.35 1.39
#